data_AF-A0A516P220-F1
#
_entry.id   AF-A0A516P220-F1
#
_cell.length_a   1.000
_cell.length_b   1.000
_cell.length_c   1.000
_cell.angle_alpha   90.00
_cell.angle_beta   90.00
_cell.angle_gamma   90.00
#
_symmetry.space_group_name_H-M   'P 1'
#
loop_
_entity.id
_entity.type
_entity.pdbx_description
1 polymer ?
#
loop_
_entity_poly.entity_id
_entity_poly.type
_entity_poly.pdbx_seq_one_letter_code
_entity_poly.pdbx_strand_id
1 'polypeptide(L)'
;MLEKLQNDTFIFSGLRTHAQLLEASSFLMEDGKVRSFDAFAKDFNQVNSRYNQDYLQAEHQFAVSSSQSAANWAAIDQDGRYNLQYRTANDDRVRADHAALQDITLPSDDSFWMSYYPPNGWRCRCTAVEVRKTKFEVSDSVKANEAGDRATTKIGADGKNRSEIFRFNPGAQQKVFPPKHPYNKLKGADEVKKIIDDQPLKTVKDLKNHFEGFAKDNKELFARGFKEIKITRSKKLNGFTDMNGMIALTSQITELSIGGINNIKSGKPTTLDQERALSTLHHEIWHNANKPGNMYSTKDQTKTMELANEFVARKTLPEFMKKLGGKLENEELQNHRSNTAYNKMVVNYDLLIKWSESDPKKVVSDVKTTLVEDKYTEQMRGLVAAVKNNSKYDIKDSVIESLIKYAKIYDNEKFVELLKANTKLRIERK
;
A
#
# COMPACT_ATOMS: atom_id res chain seq x y z
N MET A 1 1.51 -7.80 -15.05
CA MET A 1 0.38 -7.59 -15.98
C MET A 1 -0.77 -8.51 -15.62
N LEU A 2 -0.65 -9.83 -15.79
CA LEU A 2 -1.72 -10.82 -15.57
C LEU A 2 -2.48 -10.64 -14.25
N GLU A 3 -1.78 -10.60 -13.12
CA GLU A 3 -2.39 -10.41 -11.80
C GLU A 3 -3.18 -9.10 -11.67
N LYS A 4 -2.68 -7.99 -12.23
CA LYS A 4 -3.38 -6.70 -12.19
C LYS A 4 -4.68 -6.77 -12.98
N LEU A 5 -4.67 -7.44 -14.13
CA LEU A 5 -5.86 -7.66 -14.95
C LEU A 5 -6.85 -8.63 -14.27
N GLN A 6 -6.35 -9.67 -13.59
CA GLN A 6 -7.18 -10.56 -12.76
C GLN A 6 -7.85 -9.81 -11.61
N ASN A 7 -7.10 -8.94 -10.92
CA ASN A 7 -7.64 -8.12 -9.84
C ASN A 7 -8.68 -7.11 -10.35
N ASP A 8 -8.40 -6.41 -11.46
CA ASP A 8 -9.36 -5.48 -12.07
C ASP A 8 -10.64 -6.19 -12.52
N THR A 9 -10.52 -7.39 -13.09
CA THR A 9 -11.67 -8.24 -13.43
C THR A 9 -12.46 -8.64 -12.18
N PHE A 10 -11.79 -9.01 -11.10
CA PHE A 10 -12.42 -9.38 -9.84
C PHE A 10 -13.19 -8.20 -9.22
N ILE A 11 -12.59 -7.01 -9.18
CA ILE A 11 -13.24 -5.77 -8.74
C ILE A 11 -14.47 -5.48 -9.61
N PHE A 12 -14.33 -5.57 -10.94
CA PHE A 12 -15.45 -5.37 -11.86
C PHE A 12 -16.59 -6.37 -11.58
N SER A 13 -16.28 -7.66 -11.39
CA SER A 13 -17.28 -8.68 -11.09
C SER A 13 -18.06 -8.38 -9.81
N GLY A 14 -17.37 -7.93 -8.75
CA GLY A 14 -18.05 -7.54 -7.51
C GLY A 14 -18.93 -6.29 -7.68
N LEU A 15 -18.43 -5.27 -8.40
CA LEU A 15 -19.21 -4.07 -8.71
C LEU A 15 -20.42 -4.35 -9.61
N ARG A 16 -20.30 -5.27 -10.57
CA ARG A 16 -21.39 -5.74 -11.43
C ARG A 16 -22.47 -6.45 -10.61
N THR A 17 -22.07 -7.36 -9.74
CA THR A 17 -23.00 -8.08 -8.85
C THR A 17 -23.73 -7.10 -7.92
N HIS A 18 -22.99 -6.14 -7.36
CA HIS A 18 -23.57 -5.06 -6.58
C HIS A 18 -24.58 -4.23 -7.38
N ALA A 19 -24.24 -3.86 -8.63
CA ALA A 19 -25.14 -3.12 -9.50
C ALA A 19 -26.46 -3.86 -9.75
N GLN A 20 -26.37 -5.15 -10.08
CA GLN A 20 -27.53 -6.01 -10.30
C GLN A 20 -28.41 -6.07 -9.04
N LEU A 21 -27.82 -6.32 -7.88
CA LEU A 21 -28.56 -6.46 -6.62
C LEU A 21 -29.12 -5.12 -6.13
N LEU A 22 -28.41 -4.03 -6.34
CA LEU A 22 -28.88 -2.68 -6.01
C LEU A 22 -30.12 -2.32 -6.84
N GLU A 23 -30.08 -2.54 -8.16
CA GLU A 23 -31.24 -2.34 -9.04
C GLU A 23 -32.41 -3.24 -8.62
N ALA A 24 -32.15 -4.53 -8.43
CA ALA A 24 -33.16 -5.49 -8.01
C ALA A 24 -33.80 -5.13 -6.66
N SER A 25 -33.02 -4.64 -5.69
CA SER A 25 -33.52 -4.24 -4.37
C SER A 25 -34.45 -3.03 -4.44
N SER A 26 -34.30 -2.17 -5.45
CA SER A 26 -35.15 -0.98 -5.63
C SER A 26 -36.62 -1.34 -5.91
N PHE A 27 -36.87 -2.55 -6.42
CA PHE A 27 -38.21 -3.03 -6.73
C PHE A 27 -38.98 -3.57 -5.52
N LEU A 28 -38.41 -3.57 -4.31
CA LEU A 28 -39.14 -4.04 -3.13
C LEU A 28 -40.31 -3.11 -2.76
N MET A 29 -40.16 -1.81 -3.07
CA MET A 29 -41.10 -0.77 -2.68
C MET A 29 -41.58 0.02 -3.90
N GLU A 30 -42.83 0.46 -3.89
CA GLU A 30 -43.43 1.37 -4.86
C GLU A 30 -44.32 2.36 -4.09
N ASP A 31 -44.10 3.66 -4.28
CA ASP A 31 -44.81 4.75 -3.57
C ASP A 31 -44.86 4.59 -2.04
N GLY A 32 -43.76 4.11 -1.45
CA GLY A 32 -43.63 3.90 0.00
C GLY A 32 -44.37 2.68 0.54
N LYS A 33 -44.95 1.83 -0.32
CA LYS A 33 -45.60 0.56 0.04
C LYS A 33 -44.78 -0.63 -0.47
N VAL A 34 -44.82 -1.73 0.28
CA VAL A 34 -44.22 -3.01 -0.13
C VAL A 34 -45.02 -3.57 -1.31
N ARG A 35 -44.34 -3.93 -2.40
CA ARG A 35 -44.98 -4.54 -3.58
C ARG A 35 -45.34 -6.00 -3.30
N SER A 36 -46.28 -6.56 -4.08
CA SER A 36 -46.56 -8.00 -4.03
C SER A 36 -45.35 -8.81 -4.49
N PHE A 37 -45.26 -10.05 -4.00
CA PHE A 37 -44.21 -10.99 -4.41
C PHE A 37 -44.17 -11.18 -5.93
N ASP A 38 -45.34 -11.36 -6.58
CA ASP A 38 -45.41 -11.60 -8.02
C ASP A 38 -44.88 -10.43 -8.85
N ALA A 39 -45.19 -9.18 -8.46
CA ALA A 39 -44.69 -8.00 -9.13
C ALA A 39 -43.17 -7.84 -8.95
N PHE A 40 -42.69 -8.03 -7.71
CA PHE A 40 -41.26 -8.02 -7.40
C PHE A 40 -40.49 -9.10 -8.18
N ALA A 41 -40.97 -10.35 -8.15
CA ALA A 41 -40.33 -11.49 -8.79
C ALA A 41 -40.25 -11.32 -10.32
N LYS A 42 -41.32 -10.78 -10.94
CA LYS A 42 -41.33 -10.47 -12.37
C LYS A 42 -40.20 -9.50 -12.76
N ASP A 43 -40.09 -8.37 -12.06
CA ASP A 43 -39.10 -7.34 -12.38
C ASP A 43 -37.67 -7.78 -12.00
N PHE A 44 -37.51 -8.49 -10.89
CA PHE A 44 -36.24 -9.12 -10.49
C PHE A 44 -35.73 -10.06 -11.57
N ASN A 45 -36.59 -10.94 -12.10
CA ASN A 45 -36.22 -11.89 -13.14
C ASN A 45 -35.82 -11.19 -14.45
N GLN A 46 -36.47 -10.07 -14.77
CA GLN A 46 -36.09 -9.26 -15.93
C GLN A 46 -34.69 -8.62 -15.75
N VAL A 47 -34.37 -8.12 -14.55
CA VAL A 47 -33.01 -7.66 -14.23
C VAL A 47 -32.01 -8.80 -14.34
N ASN A 48 -32.35 -9.99 -13.84
CA ASN A 48 -31.48 -11.14 -13.94
C ASN A 48 -31.16 -11.51 -15.41
N SER A 49 -32.17 -11.53 -16.28
CA SER A 49 -31.97 -11.76 -17.73
C SER A 49 -31.08 -10.67 -18.35
N ARG A 50 -31.34 -9.39 -18.04
CA ARG A 50 -30.54 -8.27 -18.59
C ARG A 50 -29.06 -8.39 -18.25
N TYR A 51 -28.71 -8.59 -16.97
CA TYR A 51 -27.31 -8.68 -16.56
C TYR A 51 -26.67 -9.98 -17.02
N ASN A 52 -27.35 -11.12 -16.82
CA ASN A 52 -26.76 -12.45 -16.99
C ASN A 52 -26.98 -13.07 -18.37
N GLN A 53 -27.66 -12.39 -19.30
CA GLN A 53 -27.81 -12.81 -20.69
C GLN A 53 -27.45 -11.66 -21.64
N ASP A 54 -28.16 -10.53 -21.58
CA ASP A 54 -27.98 -9.44 -22.55
C ASP A 54 -26.58 -8.80 -22.46
N TYR A 55 -26.13 -8.47 -21.25
CA TYR A 55 -24.82 -7.84 -21.03
C TYR A 55 -23.67 -8.83 -21.04
N LEU A 56 -23.93 -10.07 -20.63
CA LEU A 56 -22.91 -11.09 -20.39
C LEU A 56 -21.94 -11.26 -21.57
N GLN A 57 -22.47 -11.38 -22.79
CA GLN A 57 -21.63 -11.60 -23.97
C GLN A 57 -20.76 -10.37 -24.28
N ALA A 58 -21.30 -9.16 -24.13
CA ALA A 58 -20.56 -7.93 -24.40
C ALA A 58 -19.44 -7.72 -23.38
N GLU A 59 -19.72 -7.95 -22.10
CA GLU A 59 -18.74 -7.87 -21.01
C GLU A 59 -17.63 -8.92 -21.18
N HIS A 60 -17.98 -10.17 -21.50
CA HIS A 60 -17.01 -11.24 -21.77
C HIS A 60 -16.10 -10.88 -22.95
N GLN A 61 -16.68 -10.49 -24.09
CA GLN A 61 -15.88 -10.12 -25.27
C GLN A 61 -14.95 -8.95 -24.98
N PHE A 62 -15.44 -7.93 -24.26
CA PHE A 62 -14.64 -6.79 -23.87
C PHE A 62 -13.47 -7.19 -22.99
N ALA A 63 -13.69 -8.06 -21.99
CA ALA A 63 -12.64 -8.53 -21.10
C ALA A 63 -11.52 -9.26 -21.87
N VAL A 64 -11.90 -10.13 -22.82
CA VAL A 64 -10.95 -10.86 -23.67
C VAL A 64 -10.16 -9.89 -24.55
N SER A 65 -10.83 -9.01 -25.30
CA SER A 65 -10.18 -8.07 -26.21
C SER A 65 -9.29 -7.07 -25.48
N SER A 66 -9.72 -6.58 -24.33
CA SER A 66 -8.95 -5.67 -23.48
C SER A 66 -7.70 -6.35 -22.91
N SER A 67 -7.82 -7.60 -22.46
CA SER A 67 -6.68 -8.39 -21.97
C SER A 67 -5.66 -8.68 -23.07
N GLN A 68 -6.11 -9.02 -24.28
CA GLN A 68 -5.24 -9.20 -25.45
C GLN A 68 -4.54 -7.88 -25.83
N SER A 69 -5.28 -6.76 -25.81
CA SER A 69 -4.73 -5.44 -26.08
C SER A 69 -3.67 -5.03 -25.06
N ALA A 70 -3.89 -5.35 -23.78
CA ALA A 70 -2.91 -5.15 -22.72
C ALA A 70 -1.64 -6.00 -22.91
N ALA A 71 -1.79 -7.23 -23.38
CA ALA A 71 -0.65 -8.09 -23.73
C ALA A 71 0.13 -7.54 -24.94
N ASN A 72 -0.57 -7.09 -25.98
CA ASN A 72 0.05 -6.46 -27.15
C ASN A 72 0.83 -5.21 -26.74
N TRP A 73 0.25 -4.34 -25.91
CA TRP A 73 0.92 -3.14 -25.41
C TRP A 73 2.22 -3.47 -24.64
N ALA A 74 2.18 -4.51 -23.80
CA ALA A 74 3.34 -4.96 -23.04
C ALA A 74 4.46 -5.55 -23.91
N ALA A 75 4.12 -5.99 -25.13
CA ALA A 75 5.04 -6.61 -26.07
C ALA A 75 5.63 -5.63 -27.10
N ILE A 76 5.24 -4.36 -27.07
CA ILE A 76 5.75 -3.32 -27.99
C ILE A 76 7.27 -3.19 -27.84
N ASP A 77 7.96 -3.10 -28.97
CA ASP A 77 9.39 -2.87 -29.08
C ASP A 77 9.78 -1.54 -28.45
N GLN A 78 10.68 -1.61 -27.46
CA GLN A 78 11.22 -0.42 -26.79
C GLN A 78 12.43 0.16 -27.54
N ASP A 79 12.98 -0.55 -28.53
CA ASP A 79 14.14 -0.09 -29.32
C ASP A 79 13.76 1.01 -30.34
N GLY A 80 12.48 1.39 -30.42
CA GLY A 80 12.00 2.51 -31.22
C GLY A 80 12.04 2.28 -32.73
N ARG A 81 12.12 1.02 -33.20
CA ARG A 81 12.18 0.69 -34.63
C ARG A 81 10.80 0.74 -35.32
N TYR A 82 9.75 0.61 -34.53
CA TYR A 82 8.38 0.53 -35.00
C TYR A 82 7.54 1.72 -34.53
N ASN A 83 6.53 2.05 -35.34
CA ASN A 83 5.37 2.83 -34.93
C ASN A 83 4.22 1.87 -34.65
N LEU A 84 3.16 2.36 -34.01
CA LEU A 84 1.90 1.63 -33.91
C LEU A 84 0.97 2.10 -35.02
N GLN A 85 0.19 1.17 -35.57
CA GLN A 85 -0.87 1.47 -36.50
C GLN A 85 -2.20 0.89 -36.03
N TYR A 86 -3.24 1.72 -36.06
CA TYR A 86 -4.60 1.32 -35.74
C TYR A 86 -5.18 0.52 -36.91
N ARG A 87 -5.67 -0.69 -36.62
CA ARG A 87 -6.25 -1.60 -37.60
C ARG A 87 -7.63 -2.04 -37.17
N THR A 88 -8.56 -2.05 -38.11
CA THR A 88 -9.88 -2.64 -37.96
C THR A 88 -9.92 -4.03 -38.58
N ALA A 89 -10.93 -4.84 -38.25
CA ALA A 89 -11.19 -6.10 -38.95
C ALA A 89 -11.56 -5.91 -40.43
N ASN A 90 -11.81 -4.67 -40.88
CA ASN A 90 -12.18 -4.30 -42.24
C ASN A 90 -13.37 -5.12 -42.80
N ASP A 91 -14.37 -5.36 -41.94
CA ASP A 91 -15.61 -6.04 -42.29
C ASP A 91 -16.82 -5.13 -42.06
N ASP A 92 -17.99 -5.53 -42.56
CA ASP A 92 -19.24 -4.77 -42.47
C ASP A 92 -19.77 -4.62 -41.03
N ARG A 93 -19.12 -5.24 -40.04
CA ARG A 93 -19.46 -5.13 -38.62
C ARG A 93 -18.62 -4.07 -37.89
N VAL A 94 -17.59 -3.53 -38.53
CA VAL A 94 -16.84 -2.38 -38.02
C VAL A 94 -17.75 -1.14 -38.08
N ARG A 95 -17.82 -0.38 -36.98
CA ARG A 95 -18.57 0.88 -36.94
C ARG A 95 -17.91 1.90 -37.86
N ALA A 96 -18.71 2.68 -38.59
CA ALA A 96 -18.20 3.73 -39.49
C ALA A 96 -17.21 4.67 -38.78
N ASP A 97 -17.52 5.11 -37.56
CA ASP A 97 -16.61 6.02 -36.82
C ASP A 97 -15.28 5.36 -36.45
N HIS A 98 -15.24 4.03 -36.27
CA HIS A 98 -14.00 3.30 -36.02
C HIS A 98 -13.24 3.01 -37.31
N ALA A 99 -13.94 2.84 -38.44
CA ALA A 99 -13.31 2.68 -39.75
C ALA A 99 -12.50 3.93 -40.13
N ALA A 100 -12.93 5.12 -39.67
CA ALA A 100 -12.17 6.37 -39.84
C ALA A 100 -10.82 6.39 -39.09
N LEU A 101 -10.59 5.45 -38.15
CA LEU A 101 -9.30 5.31 -37.46
C LEU A 101 -8.35 4.36 -38.17
N GLN A 102 -8.81 3.66 -39.22
CA GLN A 102 -7.99 2.74 -39.99
C GLN A 102 -6.71 3.44 -40.49
N ASP A 103 -5.59 2.75 -40.33
CA ASP A 103 -4.26 3.14 -40.82
C ASP A 103 -3.61 4.35 -40.13
N ILE A 104 -4.26 4.96 -39.12
CA ILE A 104 -3.62 5.94 -38.22
C ILE A 104 -2.34 5.32 -37.66
N THR A 105 -1.21 5.89 -38.04
CA THR A 105 0.13 5.41 -37.70
C THR A 105 0.85 6.48 -36.89
N LEU A 106 1.18 6.18 -35.65
CA LEU A 106 1.79 7.14 -34.73
C LEU A 106 2.94 6.46 -33.95
N PRO A 107 3.93 7.24 -33.48
CA PRO A 107 4.89 6.77 -32.48
C PRO A 107 4.18 6.12 -31.28
N SER A 108 4.82 5.13 -30.66
CA SER A 108 4.23 4.37 -29.54
C SER A 108 4.01 5.23 -28.27
N ASP A 109 4.71 6.35 -28.15
CA ASP A 109 4.60 7.33 -27.07
C ASP A 109 3.62 8.48 -27.35
N ASP A 110 2.96 8.49 -28.51
CA ASP A 110 1.94 9.50 -28.83
C ASP A 110 0.72 9.38 -27.90
N SER A 111 0.18 10.53 -27.45
CA SER A 111 -0.95 10.59 -26.53
C SER A 111 -2.23 9.95 -27.07
N PHE A 112 -2.37 9.81 -28.39
CA PHE A 112 -3.48 9.09 -29.02
C PHE A 112 -3.65 7.70 -28.42
N TRP A 113 -2.54 6.98 -28.16
CA TRP A 113 -2.59 5.62 -27.62
C TRP A 113 -2.98 5.58 -26.14
N MET A 114 -2.95 6.68 -25.41
CA MET A 114 -3.41 6.69 -24.02
C MET A 114 -4.94 6.72 -23.91
N SER A 115 -5.61 7.22 -24.94
CA SER A 115 -7.08 7.38 -24.97
C SER A 115 -7.74 6.43 -25.97
N TYR A 116 -7.16 6.20 -27.14
CA TYR A 116 -7.82 5.52 -28.25
C TYR A 116 -7.17 4.18 -28.62
N TYR A 117 -6.36 3.60 -27.73
CA TYR A 117 -5.90 2.23 -27.91
C TYR A 117 -7.08 1.25 -27.75
N PRO A 118 -7.32 0.33 -28.71
CA PRO A 118 -8.47 -0.57 -28.64
C PRO A 118 -8.54 -1.40 -27.35
N PRO A 119 -9.75 -1.82 -26.90
CA PRO A 119 -11.05 -1.68 -27.56
C PRO A 119 -11.81 -0.37 -27.26
N ASN A 120 -12.17 0.38 -28.30
CA ASN A 120 -12.89 1.67 -28.17
C ASN A 120 -14.43 1.56 -28.13
N GLY A 121 -14.95 0.42 -27.67
CA GLY A 121 -16.39 0.19 -27.55
C GLY A 121 -16.74 -1.25 -27.24
N TRP A 122 -17.98 -1.51 -26.80
CA TRP A 122 -18.49 -2.86 -26.66
C TRP A 122 -18.44 -3.60 -28.01
N ARG A 123 -18.00 -4.86 -28.01
CA ARG A 123 -17.82 -5.68 -29.22
C ARG A 123 -16.92 -5.03 -30.29
N CYS A 124 -15.95 -4.21 -29.89
CA CYS A 124 -14.97 -3.62 -30.81
C CYS A 124 -14.18 -4.72 -31.55
N ARG A 125 -13.85 -4.46 -32.81
CA ARG A 125 -13.12 -5.36 -33.71
C ARG A 125 -11.81 -4.72 -34.20
N CYS A 126 -11.28 -3.79 -33.42
CA CYS A 126 -10.07 -3.03 -33.75
C CYS A 126 -8.90 -3.50 -32.89
N THR A 127 -7.69 -3.29 -33.39
CA THR A 127 -6.42 -3.61 -32.73
C THR A 127 -5.38 -2.54 -33.07
N ALA A 128 -4.28 -2.52 -32.33
CA ALA A 128 -3.07 -1.79 -32.70
C ALA A 128 -1.94 -2.79 -32.95
N VAL A 129 -1.15 -2.55 -33.99
CA VAL A 129 -0.05 -3.43 -34.39
C VAL A 129 1.21 -2.62 -34.67
N GLU A 130 2.36 -3.23 -34.46
CA GLU A 130 3.64 -2.61 -34.80
C GLU A 130 3.88 -2.62 -36.31
N VAL A 131 4.31 -1.48 -36.83
CA VAL A 131 4.64 -1.29 -38.24
C VAL A 131 5.98 -0.59 -38.41
N ARG A 132 6.74 -0.98 -39.44
CA ARG A 132 8.08 -0.41 -39.67
C ARG A 132 7.95 1.06 -40.06
N LYS A 133 8.70 1.93 -39.36
CA LYS A 133 8.76 3.38 -39.63
C LYS A 133 9.08 3.71 -41.10
N THR A 134 9.84 2.86 -41.77
CA THR A 134 10.24 3.06 -43.18
C THR A 134 9.17 2.69 -44.21
N LYS A 135 8.12 1.96 -43.82
CA LYS A 135 7.09 1.45 -44.74
C LYS A 135 5.76 2.19 -44.63
N PHE A 136 5.49 2.83 -43.51
CA PHE A 136 4.21 3.47 -43.23
C PHE A 136 4.43 4.92 -42.80
N GLU A 137 3.75 5.83 -43.49
CA GLU A 137 3.81 7.26 -43.19
C GLU A 137 3.16 7.57 -41.84
N VAL A 138 3.78 8.48 -41.09
CA VAL A 138 3.25 8.93 -39.80
C VAL A 138 2.06 9.84 -40.04
N SER A 139 0.95 9.54 -39.39
CA SER A 139 -0.26 10.36 -39.42
C SER A 139 -0.10 11.64 -38.60
N ASP A 140 -0.89 12.66 -38.89
CA ASP A 140 -0.97 13.87 -38.07
C ASP A 140 -1.63 13.55 -36.72
N SER A 141 -0.90 13.78 -35.63
CA SER A 141 -1.36 13.45 -34.27
C SER A 141 -2.62 14.22 -33.87
N VAL A 142 -2.74 15.50 -34.22
CA VAL A 142 -3.92 16.31 -33.86
C VAL A 142 -5.15 15.77 -34.55
N LYS A 143 -5.09 15.53 -35.86
CA LYS A 143 -6.20 14.95 -36.64
C LYS A 143 -6.55 13.55 -36.16
N ALA A 144 -5.55 12.75 -35.77
CA ALA A 144 -5.78 11.43 -35.20
C ALA A 144 -6.56 11.51 -33.88
N ASN A 145 -6.17 12.39 -32.96
CA ASN A 145 -6.88 12.60 -31.70
C ASN A 145 -8.31 13.09 -31.93
N GLU A 146 -8.54 14.04 -32.86
CA GLU A 146 -9.89 14.47 -33.24
C GLU A 146 -10.73 13.32 -33.82
N ALA A 147 -10.13 12.45 -34.63
CA ALA A 147 -10.82 11.27 -35.14
C ALA A 147 -11.15 10.28 -34.01
N GLY A 148 -10.23 10.06 -33.07
CA GLY A 148 -10.46 9.27 -31.87
C GLY A 148 -11.59 9.82 -31.00
N ASP A 149 -11.66 11.14 -30.85
CA ASP A 149 -12.74 11.82 -30.16
C ASP A 149 -14.09 11.54 -30.81
N ARG A 150 -14.20 11.71 -32.14
CA ARG A 150 -15.41 11.39 -32.90
C ARG A 150 -15.79 9.92 -32.74
N ALA A 151 -14.83 9.00 -32.89
CA ALA A 151 -15.01 7.55 -32.76
C ALA A 151 -15.52 7.11 -31.39
N THR A 152 -15.26 7.90 -30.35
CA THR A 152 -15.65 7.61 -28.97
C THR A 152 -16.64 8.63 -28.42
N THR A 153 -17.48 9.21 -29.27
CA THR A 153 -18.54 10.16 -28.87
C THR A 153 -19.92 9.65 -29.24
N LYS A 154 -20.74 9.39 -28.22
CA LYS A 154 -22.17 9.10 -28.37
C LYS A 154 -22.97 9.82 -27.29
N ILE A 155 -23.52 10.98 -27.64
CA ILE A 155 -24.26 11.84 -26.71
C ILE A 155 -25.64 11.23 -26.45
N GLY A 156 -25.95 10.96 -25.18
CA GLY A 156 -27.28 10.54 -24.74
C GLY A 156 -28.26 11.71 -24.64
N ALA A 157 -29.54 11.42 -24.44
CA ALA A 157 -30.57 12.45 -24.24
C ALA A 157 -30.31 13.37 -23.04
N ASP A 158 -29.50 12.91 -22.08
CA ASP A 158 -29.04 13.67 -20.91
C ASP A 158 -27.78 14.52 -21.18
N GLY A 159 -27.36 14.66 -22.45
CA GLY A 159 -26.17 15.41 -22.86
C GLY A 159 -24.84 14.73 -22.53
N LYS A 160 -24.83 13.53 -21.95
CA LYS A 160 -23.59 12.85 -21.54
C LYS A 160 -23.07 11.95 -22.65
N ASN A 161 -21.75 11.95 -22.84
CA ASN A 161 -21.08 11.03 -23.76
C ASN A 161 -20.99 9.62 -23.16
N ARG A 162 -21.75 8.67 -23.72
CA ARG A 162 -21.76 7.25 -23.29
C ARG A 162 -20.50 6.48 -23.70
N SER A 163 -19.84 6.90 -24.78
CA SER A 163 -18.65 6.22 -25.31
C SER A 163 -17.34 6.71 -24.67
N GLU A 164 -17.38 7.80 -23.89
CA GLU A 164 -16.20 8.36 -23.20
C GLU A 164 -15.54 7.35 -22.26
N ILE A 165 -16.30 6.38 -21.73
CA ILE A 165 -15.76 5.35 -20.85
C ILE A 165 -14.67 4.52 -21.54
N PHE A 166 -14.74 4.34 -22.86
CA PHE A 166 -13.76 3.57 -23.62
C PHE A 166 -12.48 4.34 -23.95
N ARG A 167 -12.34 5.58 -23.44
CA ARG A 167 -11.13 6.38 -23.60
C ARG A 167 -10.08 6.01 -22.57
N PHE A 168 -9.43 4.87 -22.76
CA PHE A 168 -8.34 4.39 -21.91
C PHE A 168 -7.48 3.37 -22.65
N ASN A 169 -6.27 3.14 -22.13
CA ASN A 169 -5.37 2.10 -22.64
C ASN A 169 -5.30 0.93 -21.65
N PRO A 170 -5.82 -0.26 -22.01
CA PRO A 170 -5.79 -1.44 -21.14
C PRO A 170 -4.40 -1.84 -20.66
N GLY A 171 -3.38 -1.72 -21.51
CA GLY A 171 -2.01 -2.12 -21.21
C GLY A 171 -1.28 -1.10 -20.36
N ALA A 172 -1.36 0.17 -20.73
CA ALA A 172 -0.69 1.24 -19.99
C ALA A 172 -1.31 1.43 -18.60
N GLN A 173 -2.64 1.33 -18.49
CA GLN A 173 -3.35 1.48 -17.22
C GLN A 173 -3.48 0.15 -16.46
N GLN A 174 -3.19 -0.98 -17.10
CA GLN A 174 -3.26 -2.32 -16.51
C GLN A 174 -4.65 -2.66 -15.98
N LYS A 175 -5.69 -2.26 -16.75
CA LYS A 175 -7.10 -2.48 -16.45
C LYS A 175 -7.79 -3.20 -17.60
N VAL A 176 -8.69 -4.12 -17.26
CA VAL A 176 -9.52 -4.85 -18.21
C VAL A 176 -10.75 -4.03 -18.55
N PHE A 177 -11.42 -3.45 -17.56
CA PHE A 177 -12.64 -2.67 -17.76
C PHE A 177 -12.38 -1.16 -17.68
N PRO A 178 -13.23 -0.34 -18.33
CA PRO A 178 -13.14 1.11 -18.26
C PRO A 178 -13.02 1.66 -16.82
N PRO A 179 -12.01 2.49 -16.51
CA PRO A 179 -11.90 3.13 -15.19
C PRO A 179 -13.13 3.98 -14.85
N LYS A 180 -13.77 4.56 -15.89
CA LYS A 180 -14.97 5.40 -15.78
C LYS A 180 -16.28 4.59 -15.89
N HIS A 181 -16.24 3.25 -15.80
CA HIS A 181 -17.43 2.41 -15.95
C HIS A 181 -18.53 2.82 -14.95
N PRO A 182 -19.82 2.87 -15.35
CA PRO A 182 -20.92 3.31 -14.48
C PRO A 182 -21.01 2.59 -13.12
N TYR A 183 -20.67 1.29 -13.08
CA TYR A 183 -20.67 0.52 -11.82
C TYR A 183 -19.75 1.13 -10.74
N ASN A 184 -18.70 1.86 -11.12
CA ASN A 184 -17.81 2.53 -10.17
C ASN A 184 -18.46 3.72 -9.43
N LYS A 185 -19.62 4.21 -9.91
CA LYS A 185 -20.30 5.41 -9.41
C LYS A 185 -21.61 5.10 -8.68
N LEU A 186 -21.96 3.83 -8.54
CA LEU A 186 -23.17 3.42 -7.85
C LEU A 186 -23.04 3.64 -6.34
N LYS A 187 -24.16 3.92 -5.67
CA LYS A 187 -24.23 3.96 -4.21
C LYS A 187 -23.73 2.61 -3.66
N GLY A 188 -22.78 2.62 -2.72
CA GLY A 188 -22.21 1.37 -2.16
C GLY A 188 -20.98 0.84 -2.92
N ALA A 189 -20.58 1.44 -4.04
CA ALA A 189 -19.49 0.91 -4.87
C ALA A 189 -18.12 0.96 -4.16
N ASP A 190 -17.86 1.98 -3.35
CA ASP A 190 -16.58 2.10 -2.65
C ASP A 190 -16.49 1.15 -1.45
N GLU A 191 -17.61 0.87 -0.79
CA GLU A 191 -17.72 -0.18 0.22
C GLU A 191 -17.46 -1.56 -0.38
N VAL A 192 -18.01 -1.85 -1.57
CA VAL A 192 -17.76 -3.09 -2.30
C VAL A 192 -16.29 -3.22 -2.67
N LYS A 193 -15.66 -2.16 -3.20
CA LYS A 193 -14.21 -2.16 -3.49
C LYS A 193 -13.40 -2.43 -2.23
N LYS A 194 -13.73 -1.79 -1.10
CA LYS A 194 -13.05 -2.03 0.18
C LYS A 194 -13.16 -3.49 0.62
N ILE A 195 -14.36 -4.10 0.54
CA ILE A 195 -14.57 -5.52 0.89
C ILE A 195 -13.76 -6.44 -0.04
N ILE A 196 -13.70 -6.11 -1.33
CA ILE A 196 -12.94 -6.86 -2.33
C ILE A 196 -11.43 -6.74 -2.09
N ASP A 197 -10.96 -5.55 -1.73
CA ASP A 197 -9.56 -5.29 -1.36
C ASP A 197 -9.18 -5.89 0.01
N ASP A 198 -10.17 -6.30 0.81
CA ASP A 198 -9.98 -6.89 2.14
C ASP A 198 -9.72 -8.40 2.14
N GLN A 199 -9.29 -8.96 1.00
CA GLN A 199 -8.84 -10.34 0.96
C GLN A 199 -7.67 -10.57 1.96
N PRO A 200 -7.61 -11.77 2.58
CA PRO A 200 -6.52 -12.11 3.48
C PRO A 200 -5.21 -12.15 2.70
N LEU A 201 -4.18 -11.55 3.29
CA LEU A 201 -2.80 -11.64 2.80
C LEU A 201 -2.35 -13.10 2.89
N LYS A 202 -1.74 -13.63 1.83
CA LYS A 202 -1.26 -15.03 1.79
C LYS A 202 0.24 -15.12 1.56
N THR A 203 0.82 -14.11 0.92
CA THR A 203 2.19 -14.12 0.45
C THR A 203 2.95 -12.87 0.90
N VAL A 204 4.28 -12.91 0.85
CA VAL A 204 5.12 -11.72 1.07
C VAL A 204 4.80 -10.60 0.07
N LYS A 205 4.28 -10.95 -1.11
CA LYS A 205 3.85 -9.98 -2.11
C LYS A 205 2.57 -9.26 -1.68
N ASP A 206 1.63 -9.97 -1.08
CA ASP A 206 0.42 -9.35 -0.51
C ASP A 206 0.81 -8.42 0.64
N LEU A 207 1.73 -8.85 1.49
CA LEU A 207 2.30 -8.01 2.56
C LEU A 207 2.97 -6.76 2.00
N LYS A 208 3.77 -6.88 0.93
CA LYS A 208 4.35 -5.74 0.22
C LYS A 208 3.26 -4.78 -0.27
N ASN A 209 2.24 -5.28 -0.96
CA ASN A 209 1.18 -4.45 -1.52
C ASN A 209 0.39 -3.72 -0.42
N HIS A 210 0.12 -4.41 0.69
CA HIS A 210 -0.50 -3.80 1.87
C HIS A 210 0.35 -2.64 2.40
N PHE A 211 1.67 -2.84 2.56
CA PHE A 211 2.55 -1.78 3.04
C PHE A 211 2.85 -0.68 2.01
N GLU A 212 2.67 -0.93 0.72
CA GLU A 212 2.73 0.12 -0.30
C GLU A 212 1.58 1.12 -0.14
N GLY A 213 0.37 0.64 0.18
CA GLY A 213 -0.76 1.50 0.58
C GLY A 213 -0.50 2.20 1.90
N PHE A 214 -0.15 1.42 2.94
CA PHE A 214 0.12 1.94 4.28
C PHE A 214 1.19 3.05 4.30
N ALA A 215 2.26 2.91 3.50
CA ALA A 215 3.33 3.90 3.43
C ALA A 215 2.89 5.23 2.78
N LYS A 216 1.92 5.20 1.85
CA LYS A 216 1.36 6.42 1.25
C LYS A 216 0.62 7.26 2.29
N ASP A 217 -0.06 6.60 3.22
CA ASP A 217 -0.86 7.23 4.28
C ASP A 217 -0.04 7.59 5.53
N ASN A 218 1.14 6.98 5.71
CA ASN A 218 1.99 7.15 6.90
C ASN A 218 3.42 7.55 6.50
N LYS A 219 3.57 8.62 5.73
CA LYS A 219 4.86 9.08 5.16
C LYS A 219 5.94 9.32 6.21
N GLU A 220 5.56 9.68 7.43
CA GLU A 220 6.48 9.90 8.56
C GLU A 220 7.22 8.62 8.98
N LEU A 221 6.62 7.45 8.76
CA LEU A 221 7.24 6.15 9.04
C LEU A 221 8.14 5.66 7.90
N PHE A 222 8.02 6.28 6.72
CA PHE A 222 8.73 5.89 5.51
C PHE A 222 9.46 7.09 4.87
N ALA A 223 10.22 7.83 5.67
CA ALA A 223 10.91 9.04 5.22
C ALA A 223 11.86 8.80 4.04
N ARG A 224 12.40 7.59 3.90
CA ARG A 224 13.25 7.16 2.76
C ARG A 224 12.47 6.48 1.63
N GLY A 225 11.14 6.50 1.71
CA GLY A 225 10.25 5.79 0.81
C GLY A 225 10.12 4.30 1.16
N PHE A 226 9.08 3.68 0.61
CA PHE A 226 8.85 2.23 0.68
C PHE A 226 9.09 1.61 -0.69
N LYS A 227 9.96 0.59 -0.75
CA LYS A 227 10.29 -0.12 -2.01
C LYS A 227 9.71 -1.52 -2.03
N GLU A 228 10.02 -2.33 -1.02
CA GLU A 228 9.52 -3.69 -0.91
C GLU A 228 9.65 -4.27 0.50
N ILE A 229 8.85 -5.30 0.78
CA ILE A 229 9.11 -6.27 1.85
C ILE A 229 9.52 -7.58 1.18
N LYS A 230 10.61 -8.20 1.65
CA LYS A 230 11.09 -9.48 1.11
C LYS A 230 11.53 -10.45 2.20
N ILE A 231 11.61 -11.74 1.84
CA ILE A 231 12.14 -12.77 2.73
C ILE A 231 13.67 -12.76 2.70
N THR A 232 14.30 -12.70 3.87
CA THR A 232 15.74 -12.96 4.04
C THR A 232 15.99 -14.39 4.53
N ARG A 233 17.10 -14.97 4.07
CA ARG A 233 17.62 -16.27 4.52
C ARG A 233 18.66 -16.15 5.64
N SER A 234 18.87 -14.94 6.17
CA SER A 234 19.81 -14.72 7.26
C SER A 234 19.41 -15.55 8.47
N LYS A 235 20.37 -16.33 9.00
CA LYS A 235 20.20 -17.07 10.27
C LYS A 235 20.53 -16.22 11.50
N LYS A 236 21.06 -15.00 11.31
CA LYS A 236 21.59 -14.15 12.39
C LYS A 236 20.66 -13.00 12.79
N LEU A 237 19.69 -12.65 11.94
CA LEU A 237 18.85 -11.47 12.09
C LEU A 237 17.38 -11.84 11.85
N ASN A 238 16.48 -11.23 12.61
CA ASN A 238 15.03 -11.38 12.40
C ASN A 238 14.52 -10.50 11.26
N GLY A 239 15.19 -9.37 11.03
CA GLY A 239 14.95 -8.46 9.93
C GLY A 239 16.14 -7.51 9.72
N PHE A 240 16.09 -6.75 8.63
CA PHE A 240 16.92 -5.56 8.43
C PHE A 240 16.29 -4.65 7.38
N THR A 241 16.65 -3.37 7.41
CA THR A 241 16.17 -2.34 6.47
C THR A 241 17.35 -1.68 5.77
N ASP A 242 17.24 -1.47 4.46
CA ASP A 242 18.27 -0.75 3.70
C ASP A 242 17.95 0.75 3.56
N MET A 243 18.82 1.47 2.84
CA MET A 243 18.65 2.90 2.59
C MET A 243 17.63 3.22 1.49
N ASN A 244 17.26 2.25 0.66
CA ASN A 244 16.38 2.42 -0.49
C ASN A 244 14.92 2.05 -0.17
N GLY A 245 14.60 1.88 1.12
CA GLY A 245 13.27 1.56 1.58
C GLY A 245 12.86 0.10 1.44
N MET A 246 13.82 -0.81 1.26
CA MET A 246 13.58 -2.25 1.32
C MET A 246 13.67 -2.73 2.76
N ILE A 247 12.66 -3.49 3.19
CA ILE A 247 12.61 -4.19 4.47
C ILE A 247 12.71 -5.69 4.19
N ALA A 248 13.64 -6.37 4.86
CA ALA A 248 13.81 -7.81 4.73
C ALA A 248 13.51 -8.49 6.07
N LEU A 249 12.65 -9.51 6.07
CA LEU A 249 12.22 -10.25 7.26
C LEU A 249 12.46 -11.75 7.07
N THR A 250 12.66 -12.51 8.14
CA THR A 250 12.69 -13.99 8.02
C THR A 250 11.32 -14.53 7.60
N SER A 251 11.26 -15.76 7.07
CA SER A 251 9.99 -16.40 6.66
C SER A 251 8.99 -16.42 7.82
N GLN A 252 9.44 -16.86 9.00
CA GLN A 252 8.60 -16.94 10.20
C GLN A 252 8.02 -15.59 10.60
N ILE A 253 8.83 -14.52 10.61
CA ILE A 253 8.34 -13.18 10.95
C ILE A 253 7.37 -12.66 9.88
N THR A 254 7.61 -12.97 8.61
CA THR A 254 6.73 -12.61 7.49
C THR A 254 5.37 -13.31 7.62
N GLU A 255 5.36 -14.62 7.85
CA GLU A 255 4.15 -15.44 8.02
C GLU A 255 3.31 -14.99 9.23
N LEU A 256 3.97 -14.75 10.37
CA LEU A 256 3.30 -14.24 11.57
C LEU A 256 2.76 -12.82 11.38
N SER A 257 3.49 -11.95 10.69
CA SER A 257 2.99 -10.59 10.38
C SER A 257 1.77 -10.63 9.47
N ILE A 258 1.78 -11.49 8.45
CA ILE A 258 0.63 -11.76 7.57
C ILE A 258 -0.57 -12.24 8.39
N GLY A 259 -0.36 -13.23 9.26
CA GLY A 259 -1.41 -13.75 10.14
C GLY A 259 -1.98 -12.69 11.08
N GLY A 260 -1.11 -11.84 11.65
CA GLY A 260 -1.50 -10.73 12.53
C GLY A 260 -2.36 -9.69 11.81
N ILE A 261 -1.94 -9.26 10.61
CA ILE A 261 -2.70 -8.29 9.81
C ILE A 261 -4.04 -8.89 9.37
N ASN A 262 -4.10 -10.16 9.00
CA ASN A 262 -5.36 -10.82 8.66
C ASN A 262 -6.32 -10.89 9.84
N ASN A 263 -5.81 -11.14 11.06
CA ASN A 263 -6.63 -11.10 12.27
C ASN A 263 -7.18 -9.69 12.50
N ILE A 264 -6.34 -8.65 12.40
CA ILE A 264 -6.76 -7.24 12.51
C ILE A 264 -7.87 -6.91 11.50
N LYS A 265 -7.67 -7.23 10.22
CA LYS A 265 -8.67 -7.04 9.15
C LYS A 265 -10.00 -7.72 9.46
N SER A 266 -9.93 -8.93 10.02
CA SER A 266 -11.11 -9.74 10.35
C SER A 266 -11.74 -9.39 11.70
N GLY A 267 -11.25 -8.36 12.41
CA GLY A 267 -11.71 -7.99 13.76
C GLY A 267 -11.41 -9.04 14.83
N LYS A 268 -10.44 -9.93 14.60
CA LYS A 268 -10.00 -10.97 15.54
C LYS A 268 -8.80 -10.50 16.36
N PRO A 269 -8.66 -10.93 17.62
CA PRO A 269 -7.50 -10.59 18.44
C PRO A 269 -6.22 -11.20 17.84
N THR A 270 -5.12 -10.46 17.92
CA THR A 270 -3.78 -10.92 17.55
C THR A 270 -3.16 -11.79 18.64
N THR A 271 -2.39 -12.81 18.26
CA THR A 271 -1.65 -13.64 19.21
C THR A 271 -0.33 -12.95 19.62
N LEU A 272 0.24 -13.36 20.75
CA LEU A 272 1.53 -12.85 21.22
C LEU A 272 2.64 -12.99 20.17
N ASP A 273 2.70 -14.11 19.45
CA ASP A 273 3.74 -14.32 18.43
C ASP A 273 3.52 -13.46 17.17
N GLN A 274 2.25 -13.22 16.80
CA GLN A 274 1.92 -12.27 15.74
C GLN A 274 2.34 -10.85 16.12
N GLU A 275 2.06 -10.41 17.35
CA GLU A 275 2.46 -9.08 17.82
C GLU A 275 3.97 -8.94 17.99
N ARG A 276 4.67 -10.00 18.41
CA ARG A 276 6.13 -10.04 18.41
C ARG A 276 6.72 -9.88 17.02
N ALA A 277 6.10 -10.49 16.01
CA ALA A 277 6.51 -10.36 14.61
C ALA A 277 6.21 -8.96 14.07
N LEU A 278 5.01 -8.42 14.32
CA LEU A 278 4.65 -7.04 13.97
C LEU A 278 5.54 -6.01 14.66
N SER A 279 5.98 -6.28 15.90
CA SER A 279 6.97 -5.45 16.59
C SER A 279 8.36 -5.51 15.92
N THR A 280 8.77 -6.65 15.34
CA THR A 280 10.00 -6.71 14.52
C THR A 280 9.83 -5.86 13.27
N LEU A 281 8.72 -6.01 12.56
CA LEU A 281 8.44 -5.21 11.37
C LEU A 281 8.41 -3.70 11.69
N HIS A 282 7.79 -3.33 12.82
CA HIS A 282 7.76 -1.93 13.27
C HIS A 282 9.15 -1.37 13.61
N HIS A 283 10.01 -2.19 14.23
CA HIS A 283 11.42 -1.84 14.45
C HIS A 283 12.14 -1.53 13.12
N GLU A 284 11.93 -2.37 12.10
CA GLU A 284 12.49 -2.16 10.77
C GLU A 284 11.94 -0.90 10.08
N ILE A 285 10.65 -0.62 10.27
CA ILE A 285 10.03 0.62 9.79
C ILE A 285 10.66 1.86 10.44
N TRP A 286 10.99 1.82 11.73
CA TRP A 286 11.70 2.94 12.37
C TRP A 286 13.12 3.14 11.84
N HIS A 287 13.81 2.08 11.41
CA HIS A 287 15.05 2.26 10.65
C HIS A 287 14.80 3.03 9.36
N ASN A 288 13.69 2.78 8.64
CA ASN A 288 13.31 3.54 7.43
C ASN A 288 13.07 5.02 7.73
N ALA A 289 12.42 5.34 8.85
CA ALA A 289 12.07 6.70 9.21
C ALA A 289 13.28 7.62 9.48
N ASN A 290 14.46 7.08 9.82
CA ASN A 290 15.67 7.89 10.01
C ASN A 290 16.11 8.56 8.69
N LYS A 291 16.14 9.90 8.67
CA LYS A 291 16.45 10.69 7.46
C LYS A 291 17.91 10.60 7.03
N PRO A 292 18.92 10.67 7.92
CA PRO A 292 20.32 10.60 7.50
C PRO A 292 20.73 9.24 6.91
N GLY A 293 20.17 8.13 7.41
CA GLY A 293 20.40 6.79 6.91
C GLY A 293 21.77 6.18 7.28
N ASN A 294 22.23 5.22 6.47
CA ASN A 294 23.43 4.43 6.76
C ASN A 294 24.70 5.30 6.78
N MET A 295 25.54 5.06 7.77
CA MET A 295 26.82 5.73 7.93
C MET A 295 27.77 4.80 8.68
N TYR A 296 29.08 5.00 8.50
CA TYR A 296 30.06 4.26 9.28
C TYR A 296 29.85 4.50 10.77
N SER A 297 29.65 3.42 11.52
CA SER A 297 29.41 3.45 12.96
C SER A 297 30.28 2.40 13.65
N THR A 298 30.81 2.75 14.81
CA THR A 298 31.47 1.79 15.70
C THR A 298 30.45 0.81 16.28
N LYS A 299 30.91 -0.35 16.77
CA LYS A 299 30.04 -1.33 17.44
C LYS A 299 29.24 -0.73 18.59
N ASP A 300 29.81 0.22 19.32
CA ASP A 300 29.12 0.89 20.43
C ASP A 300 28.03 1.84 19.93
N GLN A 301 28.33 2.64 18.89
CA GLN A 301 27.36 3.52 18.25
C GLN A 301 26.19 2.73 17.65
N THR A 302 26.46 1.60 16.98
CA THR A 302 25.40 0.70 16.52
C THR A 302 24.52 0.24 17.66
N LYS A 303 25.09 -0.28 18.77
CA LYS A 303 24.28 -0.69 19.93
C LYS A 303 23.45 0.45 20.54
N THR A 304 23.99 1.67 20.55
CA THR A 304 23.26 2.85 21.05
C THR A 304 22.09 3.21 20.13
N MET A 305 22.30 3.15 18.80
CA MET A 305 21.25 3.36 17.83
C MET A 305 20.16 2.28 17.94
N GLU A 306 20.54 1.01 18.03
CA GLU A 306 19.59 -0.11 18.22
C GLU A 306 18.78 0.02 19.51
N LEU A 307 19.40 0.52 20.59
CA LEU A 307 18.69 0.86 21.83
C LEU A 307 17.64 1.96 21.58
N ALA A 308 18.01 3.06 20.93
CA ALA A 308 17.07 4.13 20.62
C ALA A 308 15.93 3.65 19.70
N ASN A 309 16.26 2.90 18.65
CA ASN A 309 15.30 2.34 17.70
C ASN A 309 14.31 1.39 18.37
N GLU A 310 14.81 0.40 19.12
CA GLU A 310 13.95 -0.56 19.83
C GLU A 310 13.11 0.12 20.92
N PHE A 311 13.67 1.10 21.65
CA PHE A 311 12.91 1.87 22.64
C PHE A 311 11.72 2.59 21.99
N VAL A 312 11.96 3.34 20.90
CA VAL A 312 10.88 4.04 20.17
C VAL A 312 9.89 3.03 19.58
N ALA A 313 10.36 1.95 18.96
CA ALA A 313 9.51 0.92 18.38
C ALA A 313 8.57 0.31 19.43
N ARG A 314 9.06 -0.05 20.62
CA ARG A 314 8.23 -0.60 21.70
C ARG A 314 7.21 0.39 22.21
N LYS A 315 7.61 1.63 22.53
CA LYS A 315 6.73 2.63 23.13
C LYS A 315 5.70 3.18 22.14
N THR A 316 5.93 3.03 20.83
CA THR A 316 4.99 3.41 19.77
C THR A 316 4.23 2.23 19.16
N LEU A 317 4.44 1.00 19.65
CA LEU A 317 3.77 -0.19 19.15
C LEU A 317 2.23 -0.11 19.22
N PRO A 318 1.60 0.42 20.30
CA PRO A 318 0.14 0.58 20.33
C PRO A 318 -0.38 1.50 19.22
N GLU A 319 0.33 2.60 18.93
CA GLU A 319 -0.03 3.52 17.84
C GLU A 319 0.11 2.85 16.48
N PHE A 320 1.16 2.06 16.28
CA PHE A 320 1.36 1.28 15.06
C PHE A 320 0.23 0.26 14.84
N MET A 321 -0.14 -0.51 15.87
CA MET A 321 -1.27 -1.44 15.80
C MET A 321 -2.58 -0.73 15.47
N LYS A 322 -2.80 0.46 16.04
CA LYS A 322 -3.95 1.31 15.72
C LYS A 322 -3.94 1.80 14.27
N LYS A 323 -2.78 2.21 13.74
CA LYS A 323 -2.64 2.61 12.32
C LYS A 323 -2.92 1.44 11.37
N LEU A 324 -2.65 0.20 11.78
CA LEU A 324 -3.03 -1.01 11.03
C LEU A 324 -4.53 -1.34 11.12
N GLY A 325 -5.31 -0.61 11.93
CA GLY A 325 -6.75 -0.84 12.14
C GLY A 325 -7.07 -1.78 13.32
N GLY A 326 -6.08 -2.14 14.14
CA GLY A 326 -6.23 -3.04 15.28
C GLY A 326 -5.98 -2.37 16.63
N LYS A 327 -5.76 -3.21 17.65
CA LYS A 327 -5.25 -2.81 18.96
C LYS A 327 -4.15 -3.78 19.39
N LEU A 328 -3.29 -3.35 20.31
CA LEU A 328 -2.27 -4.22 20.90
C LEU A 328 -2.92 -5.02 22.03
N GLU A 329 -2.97 -6.36 21.91
CA GLU A 329 -3.52 -7.25 22.94
C GLU A 329 -2.49 -7.54 24.04
N ASN A 330 -1.20 -7.62 23.71
CA ASN A 330 -0.13 -7.94 24.65
C ASN A 330 0.69 -6.69 24.98
N GLU A 331 0.13 -5.81 25.82
CA GLU A 331 0.76 -4.53 26.20
C GLU A 331 2.15 -4.69 26.86
N GLU A 332 2.45 -5.86 27.44
CA GLU A 332 3.76 -6.17 28.01
C GLU A 332 4.90 -5.99 26.99
N LEU A 333 4.63 -6.16 25.69
CA LEU A 333 5.62 -5.95 24.62
C LEU A 333 6.22 -4.53 24.60
N GLN A 334 5.56 -3.55 25.20
CA GLN A 334 6.10 -2.20 25.37
C GLN A 334 7.23 -2.14 26.40
N ASN A 335 7.26 -3.08 27.34
CA ASN A 335 8.19 -3.09 28.48
C ASN A 335 9.20 -4.24 28.36
N HIS A 336 8.75 -5.41 27.89
CA HIS A 336 9.54 -6.61 27.81
C HIS A 336 9.26 -7.40 26.53
N ARG A 337 10.32 -7.82 25.85
CA ARG A 337 10.20 -8.55 24.59
C ARG A 337 11.39 -9.50 24.41
N SER A 338 11.10 -10.80 24.48
CA SER A 338 12.11 -11.87 24.53
C SER A 338 12.72 -12.23 23.17
N ASN A 339 12.09 -11.89 22.04
CA ASN A 339 12.56 -12.25 20.70
C ASN A 339 13.55 -11.25 20.09
N THR A 340 14.25 -10.47 20.92
CA THR A 340 15.29 -9.52 20.49
C THR A 340 16.46 -9.52 21.47
N ALA A 341 17.68 -9.37 20.93
CA ALA A 341 18.89 -9.24 21.73
C ALA A 341 18.97 -7.91 22.51
N TYR A 342 18.10 -6.94 22.20
CA TYR A 342 18.14 -5.59 22.77
C TYR A 342 17.30 -5.42 24.05
N ASN A 343 16.55 -6.44 24.44
CA ASN A 343 15.59 -6.39 25.54
C ASN A 343 16.17 -5.80 26.83
N LYS A 344 17.31 -6.34 27.25
CA LYS A 344 18.01 -5.92 28.46
C LYS A 344 18.34 -4.42 28.45
N MET A 345 18.77 -3.90 27.30
CA MET A 345 19.19 -2.50 27.16
C MET A 345 17.99 -1.55 27.31
N VAL A 346 16.86 -1.91 26.70
CA VAL A 346 15.63 -1.10 26.76
C VAL A 346 15.04 -1.12 28.18
N VAL A 347 14.98 -2.29 28.82
CA VAL A 347 14.54 -2.40 30.22
C VAL A 347 15.41 -1.56 31.15
N ASN A 348 16.74 -1.60 30.97
CA ASN A 348 17.65 -0.76 31.74
C ASN A 348 17.46 0.73 31.46
N TYR A 349 17.17 1.12 30.21
CA TYR A 349 16.88 2.51 29.90
C TYR A 349 15.56 3.00 30.54
N ASP A 350 14.51 2.15 30.58
CA ASP A 350 13.29 2.44 31.35
C ASP A 350 13.58 2.59 32.85
N LEU A 351 14.46 1.76 33.42
CA LEU A 351 14.90 1.90 34.81
C LEU A 351 15.65 3.21 35.06
N LEU A 352 16.46 3.67 34.11
CA LEU A 352 17.14 4.97 34.18
C LEU A 352 16.15 6.13 34.12
N ILE A 353 15.14 6.07 33.25
CA ILE A 353 14.03 7.05 33.18
C ILE A 353 13.32 7.12 34.53
N LYS A 354 13.00 5.96 35.12
CA LYS A 354 12.36 5.89 36.44
C LYS A 354 13.25 6.45 37.55
N TRP A 355 14.52 6.08 37.58
CA TRP A 355 15.47 6.53 38.60
C TRP A 355 15.70 8.05 38.56
N SER A 356 15.72 8.62 37.36
CA SER A 356 15.84 10.06 37.13
C SER A 356 14.52 10.83 37.31
N GLU A 357 13.41 10.15 37.61
CA GLU A 357 12.07 10.75 37.65
C GLU A 357 11.78 11.60 36.40
N SER A 358 12.17 11.08 35.24
CA SER A 358 11.94 11.75 33.96
C SER A 358 10.54 11.47 33.44
N ASP A 359 9.87 12.47 32.84
CA ASP A 359 8.56 12.29 32.19
C ASP A 359 8.67 11.26 31.04
N PRO A 360 8.09 10.05 31.17
CA PRO A 360 8.31 8.98 30.19
C PRO A 360 7.78 9.33 28.80
N LYS A 361 6.67 10.09 28.72
CA LYS A 361 6.05 10.44 27.42
C LYS A 361 6.93 11.43 26.66
N LYS A 362 7.48 12.43 27.38
CA LYS A 362 8.41 13.39 26.77
C LYS A 362 9.74 12.75 26.40
N VAL A 363 10.27 11.83 27.21
CA VAL A 363 11.48 11.07 26.85
C VAL A 363 11.26 10.30 25.54
N VAL A 364 10.12 9.60 25.38
CA VAL A 364 9.80 8.90 24.11
C VAL A 364 9.74 9.87 22.93
N SER A 365 9.10 11.03 23.10
CA SER A 365 9.01 12.07 22.07
C SER A 365 10.39 12.60 21.65
N ASP A 366 11.26 12.88 22.62
CA ASP A 366 12.60 13.41 22.38
C ASP A 366 13.49 12.38 21.70
N VAL A 367 13.49 11.13 22.18
CA VAL A 367 14.26 10.04 21.55
C VAL A 367 13.76 9.76 20.13
N LYS A 368 12.43 9.75 19.90
CA LYS A 368 11.85 9.62 18.56
C LYS A 368 12.32 10.73 17.63
N THR A 369 12.36 11.97 18.13
CA THR A 369 12.83 13.13 17.34
C THR A 369 14.29 12.94 16.92
N THR A 370 15.18 12.61 17.87
CA THR A 370 16.59 12.40 17.55
C THR A 370 16.82 11.15 16.70
N LEU A 371 16.02 10.10 16.86
CA LEU A 371 16.08 8.89 16.04
C LEU A 371 15.72 9.18 14.58
N VAL A 372 14.80 10.10 14.32
CA VAL A 372 14.37 10.44 12.95
C VAL A 372 15.29 11.47 12.31
N GLU A 373 15.65 12.53 13.04
CA GLU A 373 16.33 13.70 12.47
C GLU A 373 17.86 13.58 12.49
N ASP A 374 18.44 12.91 13.51
CA ASP A 374 19.89 12.91 13.70
C ASP A 374 20.58 11.68 13.08
N LYS A 375 21.90 11.82 12.91
CA LYS A 375 22.80 10.74 12.51
C LYS A 375 22.82 9.63 13.56
N TYR A 376 23.03 8.38 13.12
CA TYR A 376 23.16 7.24 14.02
C TYR A 376 24.33 7.36 15.01
N THR A 377 25.39 8.09 14.64
CA THR A 377 26.52 8.37 15.56
C THR A 377 26.16 9.29 16.72
N GLU A 378 25.07 10.06 16.60
CA GLU A 378 24.64 11.07 17.58
C GLU A 378 23.56 10.56 18.55
N GLN A 379 23.14 9.30 18.42
CA GLN A 379 22.02 8.77 19.22
C GLN A 379 22.31 8.73 20.72
N MET A 380 23.59 8.65 21.13
CA MET A 380 23.95 8.78 22.55
C MET A 380 23.57 10.15 23.10
N ARG A 381 23.89 11.22 22.36
CA ARG A 381 23.55 12.59 22.72
C ARG A 381 22.04 12.75 22.85
N GLY A 382 21.27 12.17 21.92
CA GLY A 382 19.82 12.19 21.97
C GLY A 382 19.22 11.49 23.20
N LEU A 383 19.68 10.27 23.50
CA LEU A 383 19.26 9.54 24.71
C LEU A 383 19.60 10.30 26.00
N VAL A 384 20.82 10.85 26.10
CA VAL A 384 21.24 11.65 27.26
C VAL A 384 20.36 12.89 27.41
N ALA A 385 20.15 13.64 26.33
CA ALA A 385 19.35 14.86 26.35
C ALA A 385 17.89 14.56 26.70
N ALA A 386 17.31 13.48 26.18
CA ALA A 386 15.94 13.09 26.47
C ALA A 386 15.72 12.80 27.96
N VAL A 387 16.62 12.03 28.60
CA VAL A 387 16.56 11.80 30.06
C VAL A 387 16.80 13.10 30.81
N LYS A 388 17.88 13.82 30.50
CA LYS A 388 18.23 15.04 31.23
C LYS A 388 17.10 16.05 31.17
N ASN A 389 16.66 16.46 29.99
CA ASN A 389 15.73 17.57 29.83
C ASN A 389 14.40 17.33 30.54
N ASN A 390 13.99 16.06 30.63
CA ASN A 390 12.72 15.66 31.22
C ASN A 390 12.82 15.17 32.67
N SER A 391 14.02 15.10 33.24
CA SER A 391 14.26 14.72 34.64
C SER A 391 13.83 15.81 35.61
N LYS A 392 13.28 15.39 36.76
CA LYS A 392 13.07 16.26 37.93
C LYS A 392 14.39 16.79 38.51
N TYR A 393 15.49 16.09 38.26
CA TYR A 393 16.81 16.38 38.82
C TYR A 393 17.74 17.05 37.80
N ASP A 394 18.73 17.78 38.29
CA ASP A 394 19.86 18.26 37.52
C ASP A 394 20.98 17.21 37.58
N ILE A 395 20.95 16.27 36.63
CA ILE A 395 21.94 15.20 36.52
C ILE A 395 22.90 15.56 35.39
N LYS A 396 24.21 15.47 35.66
CA LYS A 396 25.26 15.75 34.66
C LYS A 396 25.15 14.80 33.48
N ASP A 397 25.38 15.31 32.28
CA ASP A 397 25.36 14.56 31.01
C ASP A 397 26.28 13.34 31.06
N SER A 398 27.49 13.52 31.59
CA SER A 398 28.50 12.45 31.73
C SER A 398 28.05 11.31 32.64
N VAL A 399 27.21 11.60 33.63
CA VAL A 399 26.62 10.58 34.52
C VAL A 399 25.57 9.78 33.76
N ILE A 400 24.63 10.46 33.07
CA ILE A 400 23.59 9.81 32.28
C ILE A 400 24.22 8.96 31.17
N GLU A 401 25.21 9.50 30.46
CA GLU A 401 25.94 8.78 29.40
C GLU A 401 26.61 7.51 29.95
N SER A 402 27.26 7.61 31.12
CA SER A 402 27.88 6.45 31.78
C SER A 402 26.84 5.40 32.17
N LEU A 403 25.70 5.82 32.72
CA LEU A 403 24.60 4.92 33.05
C LEU A 403 24.02 4.24 31.79
N ILE A 404 23.88 4.94 30.66
CA ILE A 404 23.46 4.34 29.39
C ILE A 404 24.50 3.33 28.90
N LYS A 405 25.80 3.61 29.03
CA LYS A 405 26.86 2.64 28.71
C LYS A 405 26.75 1.37 29.57
N TYR A 406 26.50 1.51 30.87
CA TYR A 406 26.28 0.36 31.76
C TYR A 406 24.97 -0.37 31.46
N ALA A 407 23.91 0.34 31.10
CA ALA A 407 22.62 -0.24 30.71
C ALA A 407 22.75 -1.23 29.54
N LYS A 408 23.70 -0.98 28.62
CA LYS A 408 24.01 -1.88 27.49
C LYS A 408 24.73 -3.16 27.90
N ILE A 409 25.41 -3.18 29.05
CA ILE A 409 26.33 -4.24 29.44
C ILE A 409 25.78 -5.08 30.60
N TYR A 410 25.24 -4.45 31.64
CA TYR A 410 24.77 -5.14 32.84
C TYR A 410 23.41 -5.81 32.62
N ASP A 411 23.17 -6.91 33.33
CA ASP A 411 21.82 -7.44 33.55
C ASP A 411 20.96 -6.45 34.34
N ASN A 412 19.64 -6.72 34.37
CA ASN A 412 18.69 -5.78 34.94
C ASN A 412 18.87 -5.64 36.47
N GLU A 413 19.20 -6.72 37.17
CA GLU A 413 19.39 -6.71 38.63
C GLU A 413 20.62 -5.87 39.02
N LYS A 414 21.77 -6.15 38.40
CA LYS A 414 23.00 -5.40 38.62
C LYS A 414 22.86 -3.94 38.23
N PHE A 415 22.08 -3.63 37.19
CA PHE A 415 21.82 -2.25 36.81
C PHE A 415 20.95 -1.52 37.86
N VAL A 416 19.97 -2.19 38.46
CA VAL A 416 19.19 -1.62 39.58
C VAL A 416 20.08 -1.32 40.79
N GLU A 417 21.00 -2.22 41.14
CA GLU A 417 21.96 -1.98 42.23
C GLU A 417 22.85 -0.77 41.94
N LEU A 418 23.35 -0.65 40.70
CA LEU A 418 24.12 0.50 40.26
C LEU A 418 23.33 1.81 40.42
N LEU A 419 22.07 1.85 40.00
CA LEU A 419 21.22 3.03 40.13
C LEU A 419 21.00 3.39 41.62
N LYS A 420 20.70 2.41 42.48
CA LYS A 420 20.52 2.62 43.93
C LYS A 420 21.77 3.23 44.58
N ALA A 421 22.95 2.69 44.26
CA ALA A 421 24.22 3.17 44.79
C ALA A 421 24.57 4.61 44.38
N ASN A 422 23.97 5.12 43.29
CA ASN A 422 24.27 6.42 42.71
C ASN A 422 23.20 7.49 42.98
N THR A 423 22.22 7.22 43.84
CA THR A 423 21.11 8.15 44.16
C THR A 423 21.55 9.56 44.57
N LYS A 424 22.72 9.69 45.21
CA LYS A 424 23.34 10.96 45.59
C LYS A 424 23.71 11.88 44.41
N LEU A 425 23.75 11.34 43.19
CA LEU A 425 24.03 12.09 41.96
C LEU A 425 22.78 12.82 41.42
N ARG A 426 21.61 12.63 42.04
CA ARG A 426 20.36 13.33 41.72
C ARG A 426 20.29 14.61 42.54
N ILE A 427 20.63 15.74 41.92
CA ILE A 427 20.56 17.07 42.54
C ILE A 427 19.21 17.67 42.19
N GLU A 428 18.46 18.22 43.15
CA GLU A 428 17.18 18.87 42.85
C GLU A 428 17.39 20.10 41.95
N ARG A 429 16.52 20.26 40.94
CA ARG A 429 16.50 21.48 40.13
C ARG A 429 16.04 22.65 40.99
N LYS A 430 16.81 23.73 40.96
CA LYS A 430 16.42 25.01 41.58
C LYS A 430 15.31 25.69 40.81
#